data_AF-A0A7T8JVY8-F1
#
_entry.id   AF-A0A7T8JVY8-F1
#
_cell.length_a   1.000
_cell.length_b   1.000
_cell.length_c   1.000
_cell.angle_alpha   90.00
_cell.angle_beta   90.00
_cell.angle_gamma   90.00
#
_symmetry.space_group_name_H-M   'P 1'
#
loop_
_entity.id
_entity.type
_entity.pdbx_description
1 polymer ?
#
loop_
_entity_poly.entity_id
_entity_poly.type
_entity_poly.pdbx_seq_one_letter_code
_entity_poly.pdbx_strand_id
1 'polypeptide(L)'
;PLKDSLEPTYRQLQMMKLDKSPFVIISVIGQELLAQGKYSSAVSVLESALKIGTCSLKLRGSVFSALSSAYWALNSLDKAIGYMKQDLLVAQSLNDTQGECRAHGNLGSAYFSKGLYKEALNSNRYQLVLAMKIKDDLASSSALTSLGHVYAAIGDYSNALASHKQCVDLVR
;
A
#
# COMPACT_ATOMS: atom_id res chain seq x y z
N PRO A 1 7.59 -27.03 -4.40
CA PRO A 1 7.48 -25.93 -5.38
C PRO A 1 7.99 -24.56 -4.89
N LEU A 2 7.75 -24.15 -3.64
CA LEU A 2 8.23 -22.86 -3.12
C LEU A 2 9.66 -22.90 -2.56
N LYS A 3 10.22 -24.09 -2.33
CA LYS A 3 11.53 -24.27 -1.70
C LYS A 3 12.64 -23.53 -2.47
N ASP A 4 12.69 -23.69 -3.78
CA ASP A 4 13.76 -23.09 -4.59
C ASP A 4 13.68 -21.57 -4.69
N SER A 5 12.47 -20.98 -4.61
CA SER A 5 12.31 -19.51 -4.59
C SER A 5 12.50 -18.92 -3.17
N LEU A 6 12.20 -19.68 -2.12
CA LEU A 6 12.37 -19.24 -0.73
C LEU A 6 13.78 -19.46 -0.17
N GLU A 7 14.56 -20.39 -0.73
CA GLU A 7 15.90 -20.75 -0.25
C GLU A 7 16.87 -19.56 -0.16
N PRO A 8 16.97 -18.66 -1.17
CA PRO A 8 17.84 -17.49 -1.08
C PRO A 8 17.42 -16.55 0.07
N THR A 9 16.12 -16.27 0.17
CA THR A 9 15.55 -15.39 1.19
C THR A 9 15.71 -15.98 2.59
N TYR A 10 15.54 -17.30 2.73
CA TYR A 10 15.74 -18.01 3.99
C TYR A 10 17.20 -17.97 4.45
N ARG A 11 18.17 -18.16 3.55
CA ARG A 11 19.59 -18.00 3.87
C ARG A 11 19.92 -16.57 4.31
N GLN A 12 19.33 -15.57 3.66
CA GLN A 12 19.50 -14.18 4.06
C GLN A 12 18.93 -13.92 5.47
N LEU A 13 17.77 -14.49 5.80
CA LEU A 13 17.19 -14.41 7.15
C LEU A 13 18.11 -15.06 8.20
N GLN A 14 18.73 -16.20 7.90
CA GLN A 14 19.70 -16.85 8.78
C GLN A 14 20.94 -15.96 9.01
N MET A 15 21.47 -15.33 7.96
CA MET A 15 22.57 -14.38 8.08
C MET A 15 22.22 -13.18 8.97
N MET A 16 20.96 -12.72 8.92
CA MET A 16 20.44 -11.64 9.75
C MET A 16 19.96 -12.10 11.14
N LYS A 17 20.04 -13.40 11.45
CA LYS A 17 19.53 -14.04 12.68
C LYS A 17 18.02 -13.80 12.92
N LEU A 18 17.26 -13.65 11.84
CA LEU A 18 15.80 -13.42 11.85
C LEU A 18 14.99 -14.69 11.61
N ASP A 19 15.66 -15.81 11.30
CA ASP A 19 15.10 -17.14 11.08
C ASP A 19 14.44 -17.76 12.32
N LYS A 20 14.64 -17.16 13.50
CA LYS A 20 13.99 -17.61 14.74
C LYS A 20 12.65 -16.95 15.02
N SER A 21 12.29 -15.90 14.27
CA SER A 21 11.01 -15.21 14.44
C SER A 21 9.94 -15.86 13.55
N PRO A 22 8.94 -16.55 14.12
CA PRO A 22 7.88 -17.15 13.32
C PRO A 22 7.10 -16.08 12.53
N PHE A 23 6.95 -14.89 13.10
CA PHE A 23 6.33 -13.76 12.42
C PHE A 23 7.08 -13.38 11.15
N VAL A 24 8.41 -13.23 11.22
CA VAL A 24 9.22 -12.80 10.07
C VAL A 24 9.17 -13.85 8.97
N ILE A 25 9.35 -15.13 9.30
CA ILE A 25 9.32 -16.20 8.30
C ILE A 25 7.96 -16.24 7.58
N ILE A 26 6.86 -16.24 8.33
CA ILE A 26 5.51 -16.34 7.75
C ILE A 26 5.22 -15.10 6.90
N SER A 27 5.63 -13.91 7.34
CA SER A 27 5.45 -12.67 6.58
C SER A 27 6.20 -12.71 5.25
N VAL A 28 7.44 -13.20 5.25
CA VAL A 28 8.26 -13.35 4.04
C VAL A 28 7.63 -14.35 3.07
N ILE A 29 7.18 -15.50 3.57
CA ILE A 29 6.46 -16.50 2.73
C ILE A 29 5.19 -15.87 2.13
N GLY A 30 4.43 -15.13 2.93
CA GLY A 30 3.23 -14.45 2.47
C GLY A 30 3.49 -13.39 1.39
N GLN A 31 4.56 -12.61 1.52
CA GLN A 31 4.99 -11.64 0.52
C GLN A 31 5.50 -12.29 -0.77
N GLU A 32 6.21 -13.41 -0.68
CA GLU A 32 6.64 -14.17 -1.85
C GLU A 32 5.44 -14.77 -2.61
N LEU A 33 4.45 -15.30 -1.87
CA LEU A 33 3.20 -15.75 -2.47
C LEU A 33 2.46 -14.61 -3.18
N LEU A 34 2.47 -13.41 -2.60
CA LEU A 34 1.91 -12.21 -3.22
C LEU A 34 2.64 -11.86 -4.52
N ALA A 35 3.98 -11.90 -4.53
CA ALA A 35 4.80 -11.64 -5.72
C ALA A 35 4.55 -12.66 -6.85
N GLN A 36 4.25 -13.91 -6.49
CA GLN A 36 3.87 -14.97 -7.45
C GLN A 36 2.40 -14.91 -7.89
N GLY A 37 1.63 -13.90 -7.46
CA GLY A 37 0.21 -13.76 -7.78
C GLY A 37 -0.72 -14.76 -7.09
N LYS A 38 -0.23 -15.51 -6.10
CA LYS A 38 -1.02 -16.47 -5.32
C LYS A 38 -1.75 -15.77 -4.18
N TYR A 39 -2.66 -14.85 -4.53
CA TYR A 39 -3.28 -13.92 -3.59
C TYR A 39 -4.06 -14.60 -2.45
N SER A 40 -4.86 -15.63 -2.74
CA SER A 40 -5.63 -16.34 -1.72
C SER A 40 -4.73 -17.02 -0.68
N SER A 41 -3.66 -17.67 -1.14
CA SER A 41 -2.67 -18.29 -0.25
C SER A 41 -1.89 -17.24 0.54
N ALA A 42 -1.51 -16.13 -0.10
CA ALA A 42 -0.82 -15.02 0.55
C ALA A 42 -1.66 -14.45 1.71
N VAL A 43 -2.96 -14.23 1.50
CA VAL A 43 -3.88 -13.76 2.55
C VAL A 43 -3.89 -14.72 3.74
N SER A 44 -4.10 -16.03 3.53
CA SER A 44 -4.16 -16.99 4.62
C SER A 44 -2.87 -17.04 5.45
N VAL A 45 -1.71 -16.94 4.78
CA VAL A 45 -0.40 -16.95 5.42
C VAL A 45 -0.17 -15.64 6.19
N LEU A 46 -0.43 -14.48 5.57
CA LEU A 46 -0.20 -13.17 6.20
C LEU A 46 -1.16 -12.90 7.37
N GLU A 47 -2.42 -13.34 7.30
CA GLU A 47 -3.34 -13.27 8.44
C GLU A 47 -2.88 -14.14 9.61
N SER A 48 -2.26 -15.29 9.31
CA SER A 48 -1.67 -16.15 10.34
C SER A 48 -0.46 -15.47 10.99
N ALA A 49 0.31 -14.68 10.24
CA ALA A 49 1.39 -13.87 10.82
C ALA A 49 0.86 -12.86 11.85
N LEU A 50 -0.26 -12.18 11.57
CA LEU A 50 -0.85 -11.20 12.49
C LEU A 50 -1.36 -11.80 13.81
N LYS A 51 -1.66 -13.11 13.85
CA LYS A 51 -2.04 -13.81 15.08
C LYS A 51 -0.86 -14.02 16.03
N ILE A 52 0.38 -13.86 15.55
CA ILE A 52 1.58 -13.97 16.37
C ILE A 52 1.77 -12.67 17.15
N GLY A 53 1.65 -12.76 18.47
CA GLY A 53 1.63 -11.59 19.36
C GLY A 53 2.93 -10.80 19.46
N THR A 54 4.08 -11.39 19.11
CA THR A 54 5.42 -10.80 19.31
C THR A 54 6.06 -10.32 18.00
N CYS A 55 5.82 -9.07 17.64
CA CYS A 55 6.51 -8.41 16.52
C CYS A 55 6.54 -6.89 16.69
N SER A 56 7.47 -6.22 16.00
CA SER A 56 7.56 -4.76 15.99
C SER A 56 6.43 -4.14 15.17
N LEU A 57 6.07 -2.91 15.49
CA LEU A 57 5.03 -2.17 14.76
C LEU A 57 5.38 -2.03 13.27
N LYS A 58 6.66 -1.80 12.96
CA LYS A 58 7.16 -1.71 11.57
C LYS A 58 6.94 -3.01 10.78
N LEU A 59 7.19 -4.16 11.41
CA LEU A 59 6.95 -5.46 10.80
C LEU A 59 5.45 -5.74 10.62
N ARG A 60 4.59 -5.27 11.53
CA ARG A 60 3.14 -5.32 11.31
C ARG A 60 2.70 -4.45 10.14
N GLY A 61 3.25 -3.25 10.00
CA GLY A 61 2.97 -2.35 8.87
C GLY A 61 3.23 -3.02 7.52
N SER A 62 4.37 -3.70 7.36
CA SER A 62 4.67 -4.41 6.10
C SER A 62 3.67 -5.54 5.81
N VAL A 63 3.17 -6.23 6.83
CA VAL A 63 2.12 -7.25 6.68
C VAL A 63 0.78 -6.63 6.32
N PHE A 64 0.40 -5.49 6.92
CA PHE A 64 -0.82 -4.77 6.54
C PHE A 64 -0.77 -4.29 5.10
N SER A 65 0.37 -3.73 4.67
CA SER A 65 0.58 -3.31 3.29
C SER A 65 0.44 -4.49 2.31
N ALA A 66 1.06 -5.64 2.62
CA ALA A 66 0.96 -6.85 1.81
C ALA A 66 -0.47 -7.43 1.77
N LEU A 67 -1.17 -7.49 2.91
CA LEU A 67 -2.56 -7.93 2.98
C LEU A 67 -3.48 -7.02 2.20
N SER A 68 -3.28 -5.69 2.28
CA SER A 68 -4.08 -4.76 1.51
C SER A 68 -3.94 -4.98 0.01
N SER A 69 -2.71 -5.24 -0.46
CA SER A 69 -2.43 -5.54 -1.87
C SER A 69 -3.01 -6.87 -2.31
N ALA A 70 -2.96 -7.90 -1.44
CA ALA A 70 -3.56 -9.20 -1.72
C ALA A 70 -5.09 -9.11 -1.81
N TYR A 71 -5.72 -8.43 -0.86
CA TYR A 71 -7.17 -8.23 -0.86
C TYR A 71 -7.65 -7.34 -1.99
N TRP A 72 -6.85 -6.36 -2.40
CA TRP A 72 -7.08 -5.55 -3.60
C TRP A 72 -7.15 -6.44 -4.84
N ALA A 73 -6.14 -7.29 -5.05
CA ALA A 73 -6.08 -8.19 -6.20
C ALA A 73 -7.23 -9.23 -6.22
N LEU A 74 -7.75 -9.58 -5.04
CA LEU A 74 -8.93 -10.44 -4.89
C LEU A 74 -10.27 -9.69 -5.02
N ASN A 75 -10.24 -8.40 -5.36
CA ASN A 75 -11.42 -7.51 -5.45
C ASN A 75 -12.23 -7.40 -4.14
N SER A 76 -11.62 -7.70 -3.00
CA SER A 76 -12.24 -7.60 -1.68
C SER A 76 -11.95 -6.21 -1.08
N LEU A 77 -12.52 -5.18 -1.70
CA LEU A 77 -12.18 -3.78 -1.43
C LEU A 77 -12.36 -3.34 0.03
N ASP A 78 -13.38 -3.84 0.74
CA ASP A 78 -13.61 -3.50 2.16
C ASP A 78 -12.46 -3.94 3.06
N LYS A 79 -11.98 -5.18 2.87
CA LYS A 79 -10.84 -5.69 3.61
C LYS A 79 -9.56 -4.98 3.22
N ALA A 80 -9.37 -4.70 1.92
CA ALA A 80 -8.22 -3.94 1.43
C ALA A 80 -8.15 -2.55 2.12
N ILE A 81 -9.25 -1.80 2.11
CA ILE A 81 -9.34 -0.49 2.79
C ILE A 81 -9.07 -0.64 4.29
N GLY A 82 -9.61 -1.68 4.94
CA GLY A 82 -9.36 -1.95 6.35
C GLY A 82 -7.87 -2.08 6.68
N TYR A 83 -7.12 -2.85 5.86
CA TYR A 83 -5.68 -2.99 6.04
C TYR A 83 -4.88 -1.75 5.61
N MET A 84 -5.30 -1.03 4.57
CA MET A 84 -4.65 0.24 4.18
C MET A 84 -4.77 1.30 5.29
N LYS A 85 -5.90 1.36 6.00
CA LYS A 85 -6.06 2.23 7.18
C LYS A 85 -5.13 1.83 8.32
N GLN A 86 -4.95 0.53 8.55
CA GLN A 86 -4.01 0.04 9.56
C GLN A 86 -2.55 0.35 9.18
N ASP A 87 -2.18 0.19 7.90
CA ASP A 87 -0.85 0.59 7.37
C ASP A 87 -0.62 2.09 7.57
N LEU A 88 -1.62 2.93 7.28
CA LEU A 88 -1.57 4.38 7.51
C LEU A 88 -1.33 4.72 8.98
N LEU A 89 -2.08 4.10 9.91
CA LEU A 89 -1.93 4.32 11.34
C LEU A 89 -0.52 3.93 11.83
N VAL A 90 0.02 2.83 11.30
CA VAL A 90 1.40 2.42 11.59
C VAL A 90 2.40 3.45 11.08
N ALA A 91 2.24 3.90 9.83
CA ALA A 91 3.14 4.89 9.23
C ALA A 91 3.15 6.19 10.04
N GLN A 92 1.98 6.70 10.43
CA GLN A 92 1.84 7.87 11.30
C GLN A 92 2.50 7.66 12.67
N SER A 93 2.28 6.51 13.29
CA SER A 93 2.87 6.19 14.60
C SER A 93 4.40 6.12 14.56
N LEU A 94 4.96 5.77 13.40
CA LEU A 94 6.40 5.69 13.18
C LEU A 94 7.00 6.98 12.60
N ASN A 95 6.18 8.01 12.35
CA ASN A 95 6.54 9.22 11.61
C ASN A 95 7.15 8.90 10.22
N ASP A 96 6.70 7.81 9.59
CA ASP A 96 7.13 7.38 8.25
C ASP A 96 6.34 8.13 7.19
N THR A 97 6.81 9.33 6.83
CA THR A 97 6.15 10.20 5.83
C THR A 97 6.02 9.51 4.47
N GLN A 98 6.96 8.65 4.08
CA GLN A 98 6.90 7.91 2.83
C GLN A 98 5.83 6.81 2.88
N GLY A 99 5.75 6.09 4.00
CA GLY A 99 4.70 5.12 4.28
C GLY A 99 3.31 5.75 4.29
N GLU A 100 3.15 6.93 4.91
CA GLU A 100 1.89 7.68 4.92
C GLU A 100 1.46 8.09 3.51
N CYS A 101 2.40 8.62 2.71
CA CYS A 101 2.16 8.99 1.32
C CYS A 101 1.65 7.81 0.50
N ARG A 102 2.33 6.65 0.58
CA ARG A 102 1.91 5.42 -0.10
C ARG A 102 0.52 4.95 0.35
N ALA A 103 0.28 4.94 1.67
CA ALA A 103 -1.00 4.48 2.22
C ALA A 103 -2.18 5.37 1.78
N HIS A 104 -1.97 6.69 1.71
CA HIS A 104 -2.97 7.62 1.19
C HIS A 104 -3.30 7.39 -0.30
N GLY A 105 -2.30 7.13 -1.15
CA GLY A 105 -2.55 6.81 -2.56
C GLY A 105 -3.29 5.49 -2.77
N ASN A 106 -2.95 4.48 -1.97
CA ASN A 106 -3.67 3.20 -1.96
C ASN A 106 -5.13 3.38 -1.54
N LEU A 107 -5.39 4.13 -0.46
CA LEU A 107 -6.75 4.47 -0.02
C LEU A 107 -7.52 5.27 -1.08
N GLY A 108 -6.87 6.24 -1.73
CA GLY A 108 -7.48 7.04 -2.78
C GLY A 108 -7.98 6.18 -3.94
N SER A 109 -7.14 5.26 -4.41
CA SER A 109 -7.49 4.28 -5.44
C SER A 109 -8.64 3.37 -5.01
N ALA A 110 -8.63 2.95 -3.74
CA ALA A 110 -9.66 2.09 -3.18
C ALA A 110 -11.02 2.74 -3.04
N TYR A 111 -11.06 3.97 -2.54
CA TYR A 111 -12.28 4.74 -2.46
C TYR A 111 -12.84 5.05 -3.85
N PHE A 112 -11.99 5.40 -4.81
CA PHE A 112 -12.41 5.60 -6.20
C PHE A 112 -13.07 4.34 -6.78
N SER A 113 -12.46 3.17 -6.59
CA SER A 113 -13.01 1.89 -7.08
C SER A 113 -14.34 1.52 -6.43
N LYS A 114 -14.63 2.03 -5.22
CA LYS A 114 -15.91 1.88 -4.54
C LYS A 114 -16.94 2.97 -4.90
N GLY A 115 -16.59 3.96 -5.72
CA GLY A 115 -17.44 5.13 -5.98
C GLY A 115 -17.51 6.13 -4.82
N LEU A 116 -16.64 5.99 -3.81
CA LEU A 116 -16.54 6.90 -2.66
C LEU A 116 -15.64 8.10 -3.02
N TYR A 117 -16.11 8.93 -3.95
CA TYR A 117 -15.28 9.97 -4.58
C TYR A 117 -14.81 11.05 -3.60
N LYS A 118 -15.58 11.37 -2.56
CA LYS A 118 -15.19 12.37 -1.54
C LYS A 118 -13.98 11.89 -0.74
N GLU A 119 -14.01 10.64 -0.30
CA GLU A 119 -12.92 9.99 0.43
C GLU A 119 -11.69 9.80 -0.47
N ALA A 120 -11.90 9.49 -1.75
CA ALA A 120 -10.83 9.41 -2.74
C ALA A 120 -10.12 10.77 -2.93
N LEU A 121 -10.88 11.86 -3.10
CA LEU A 121 -10.32 13.21 -3.20
C LEU A 121 -9.50 13.57 -1.97
N ASN A 122 -10.04 13.34 -0.77
CA ASN A 122 -9.33 13.64 0.46
C ASN A 122 -8.01 12.85 0.54
N SER A 123 -8.04 11.55 0.26
CA SER A 123 -6.85 10.70 0.35
C SER A 123 -5.78 11.11 -0.67
N ASN A 124 -6.17 11.37 -1.93
CA ASN A 124 -5.22 11.79 -2.97
C ASN A 124 -4.66 13.20 -2.73
N ARG A 125 -5.44 14.12 -2.13
CA ARG A 125 -4.92 15.44 -1.70
C ARG A 125 -3.87 15.33 -0.60
N TYR A 126 -4.11 14.48 0.40
CA TYR A 126 -3.12 14.20 1.43
C TYR A 126 -1.86 13.57 0.84
N GLN A 127 -2.01 12.58 -0.05
CA GLN A 127 -0.87 12.01 -0.78
C GLN A 127 -0.07 13.10 -1.49
N LEU A 128 -0.72 14.00 -2.24
CA LEU A 128 -0.05 15.08 -2.98
C LEU A 128 0.77 15.99 -2.06
N VAL A 129 0.19 16.42 -0.93
CA VAL A 129 0.87 17.27 0.06
C VAL A 129 2.10 16.56 0.62
N LEU A 130 1.98 15.28 0.96
CA LEU A 130 3.10 14.49 1.48
C LEU A 130 4.17 14.26 0.42
N ALA A 131 3.78 13.93 -0.81
CA ALA A 131 4.68 13.71 -1.94
C ALA A 131 5.50 14.98 -2.25
N MET A 132 4.87 16.16 -2.28
CA MET A 132 5.57 17.43 -2.43
C MET A 132 6.53 17.70 -1.26
N LYS A 133 6.12 17.41 -0.02
CA LYS A 133 6.97 17.59 1.17
C LYS A 133 8.24 16.75 1.10
N ILE A 134 8.16 15.52 0.59
CA ILE A 134 9.31 14.62 0.43
C ILE A 134 10.02 14.77 -0.91
N LYS A 135 9.57 15.69 -1.78
CA LYS A 135 10.09 15.89 -3.15
C LYS A 135 10.08 14.62 -4.00
N ASP A 136 8.99 13.86 -3.90
CA ASP A 136 8.75 12.69 -4.74
C ASP A 136 7.84 13.10 -5.91
N ASP A 137 8.47 13.40 -7.05
CA ASP A 137 7.77 13.86 -8.26
C ASP A 137 6.89 12.75 -8.86
N LEU A 138 7.29 11.48 -8.72
CA LEU A 138 6.50 10.34 -9.20
C LEU A 138 5.23 10.19 -8.38
N ALA A 139 5.33 10.24 -7.05
CA ALA A 139 4.17 10.18 -6.17
C ALA A 139 3.26 11.40 -6.35
N SER A 140 3.84 12.58 -6.58
CA SER A 140 3.10 13.82 -6.85
C SER A 140 2.32 13.74 -8.17
N SER A 141 2.97 13.28 -9.24
CA SER A 141 2.34 13.03 -10.55
C SER A 141 1.22 12.00 -10.46
N SER A 142 1.43 10.90 -9.71
CA SER A 142 0.42 9.88 -9.48
C SER A 142 -0.80 10.42 -8.72
N ALA A 143 -0.57 11.24 -7.68
CA ALA A 143 -1.64 11.87 -6.92
C ALA A 143 -2.45 12.86 -7.77
N LEU A 144 -1.78 13.71 -8.58
CA LEU A 144 -2.44 14.65 -9.49
C LEU A 144 -3.26 13.93 -10.57
N THR A 145 -2.73 12.86 -11.14
CA THR A 145 -3.46 12.01 -12.10
C THR A 145 -4.70 11.40 -11.46
N SER A 146 -4.56 10.86 -10.26
CA SER A 146 -5.67 10.27 -9.50
C SER A 146 -6.74 11.30 -9.13
N LEU A 147 -6.34 12.52 -8.75
CA LEU A 147 -7.27 13.64 -8.55
C LEU A 147 -8.03 13.99 -9.82
N GLY A 148 -7.33 14.06 -10.96
CA GLY A 148 -7.94 14.31 -12.26
C GLY A 148 -9.02 13.29 -12.61
N HIS A 149 -8.74 11.99 -12.41
CA HIS A 149 -9.72 10.93 -12.61
C HIS A 149 -10.93 11.04 -11.68
N VAL A 150 -10.71 11.36 -10.40
CA VAL A 150 -11.82 11.51 -9.44
C VAL A 150 -12.69 12.71 -9.80
N TYR A 151 -12.09 13.84 -10.19
CA TYR A 151 -12.81 15.04 -10.63
C TYR A 151 -13.63 14.78 -11.89
N ALA A 152 -13.05 14.07 -12.88
CA ALA A 152 -13.77 13.68 -14.08
C ALA A 152 -14.98 12.78 -13.76
N ALA A 153 -14.82 11.82 -12.84
CA ALA A 153 -15.90 10.92 -12.43
C ALA A 153 -17.08 11.63 -11.75
N ILE A 154 -16.85 12.77 -11.08
CA ILE A 154 -17.90 13.58 -10.47
C ILE A 154 -18.41 14.73 -11.38
N GLY A 155 -17.91 14.82 -12.62
CA GLY A 155 -18.31 15.84 -13.60
C GLY A 155 -17.64 17.21 -13.45
N ASP A 156 -16.62 17.34 -12.60
CA ASP A 156 -15.86 18.58 -12.41
C ASP A 156 -14.68 18.64 -13.38
N TYR A 157 -14.99 18.85 -14.66
CA TYR A 157 -13.99 18.85 -15.72
C TYR A 157 -12.99 20.01 -15.61
N SER A 158 -13.38 21.12 -14.98
CA SER A 158 -12.48 22.23 -14.67
C SER A 158 -11.31 21.79 -13.80
N ASN A 159 -11.59 21.16 -12.66
CA ASN A 159 -10.57 20.69 -11.74
C ASN A 159 -9.84 19.45 -12.27
N ALA A 160 -10.50 18.61 -13.07
CA ALA A 160 -9.85 17.51 -13.76
C ALA A 160 -8.74 18.00 -14.71
N LEU A 161 -9.07 18.97 -15.57
CA LEU A 161 -8.11 19.56 -16.51
C LEU A 161 -6.96 20.26 -15.78
N ALA A 162 -7.26 21.00 -14.70
CA ALA A 162 -6.23 21.66 -13.90
C ALA A 162 -5.26 20.65 -13.28
N SER A 163 -5.77 19.55 -12.72
CA SER A 163 -4.95 18.50 -12.10
C SER A 163 -4.05 17.82 -13.14
N HIS A 164 -4.57 17.48 -14.32
CA HIS A 164 -3.77 16.88 -15.39
C HIS A 164 -2.73 17.83 -15.98
N LYS A 165 -3.04 19.14 -16.11
CA LYS A 165 -2.04 20.14 -16.53
C LYS A 165 -0.89 20.24 -15.54
N GLN A 166 -1.19 20.36 -14.25
CA GLN A 166 -0.16 20.38 -13.21
C GLN A 166 0.70 19.11 -13.22
N CYS A 167 0.10 17.94 -13.50
CA CYS A 167 0.84 16.68 -13.64
C CYS A 167 1.86 16.75 -14.79
N VAL A 168 1.45 17.26 -15.96
CA VAL A 168 2.32 17.40 -17.12
C VAL A 168 3.44 18.42 -16.85
N ASP A 169 3.13 19.55 -16.23
CA ASP A 169 4.10 20.59 -15.91
C ASP A 169 5.15 20.10 -14.89
N LEU A 170 4.80 19.17 -14.02
CA LEU A 170 5.72 18.58 -13.04
C LEU A 170 6.73 17.60 -13.68
N VAL A 171 6.34 16.93 -14.76
CA VAL A 171 7.17 15.90 -15.43
C VAL A 171 8.00 16.47 -16.59
N ARG A 172 7.84 17.77 -16.87
CA ARG A 172 8.49 18.48 -17.98
C ARG A 172 9.81 19.12 -17.57
#